data_AF-A0A3D3V2U9-F1
#
_entry.id   AF-A0A3D3V2U9-F1
#
_cell.length_a   1.000
_cell.length_b   1.000
_cell.length_c   1.000
_cell.angle_alpha   90.00
_cell.angle_beta   90.00
_cell.angle_gamma   90.00
#
_symmetry.space_group_name_H-M   'P 1'
#
loop_
_entity.id
_entity.type
_entity.pdbx_description
1 polymer ?
#
loop_
_entity_poly.entity_id
_entity_poly.type
_entity_poly.pdbx_seq_one_letter_code
_entity_poly.pdbx_strand_id
1 'polypeptide(L)'
;MSSITVQLLIYLFVSLCFIAIAGMCLSTVITHFFQITKRLEEDIDLMMAIDFLRYDFWFKSISIAQVSSSAMSFWEKVDGQDKKVWYRVDIEEGEYVLKRNANDGVNVVYRSKSPISFYEETGIWGVKIGELCFEMLNATPSDVRVRLNLKPGELPYFLRPKQVSVSE
;
A
#
# COMPACT_ATOMS: atom_id res chain seq x y z
N MET A 1 -3.90 68.00 -0.53
CA MET A 1 -4.74 66.78 -0.60
C MET A 1 -5.64 66.75 0.63
N SER A 2 -6.93 66.46 0.46
CA SER A 2 -7.87 66.38 1.58
C SER A 2 -7.51 65.18 2.48
N SER A 3 -7.64 65.33 3.80
CA SER A 3 -7.46 64.25 4.79
C SER A 3 -8.19 62.95 4.39
N ILE A 4 -9.36 63.11 3.76
CA ILE A 4 -10.20 62.02 3.25
C ILE A 4 -9.49 61.21 2.16
N THR A 5 -8.76 61.87 1.24
CA THR A 5 -8.07 61.20 0.13
C THR A 5 -6.92 60.32 0.65
N VAL A 6 -6.22 60.77 1.69
CA VAL A 6 -5.14 60.00 2.33
C VAL A 6 -5.70 58.78 3.06
N GLN A 7 -6.79 58.92 3.81
CA GLN A 7 -7.46 57.80 4.48
C GLN A 7 -7.94 56.74 3.48
N LEU A 8 -8.53 57.16 2.36
CA LEU A 8 -9.03 56.24 1.33
C LEU A 8 -7.89 55.43 0.69
N LEU A 9 -6.73 56.06 0.51
CA LEU A 9 -5.52 55.41 -0.02
C LEU A 9 -4.94 54.39 0.96
N ILE A 10 -4.96 54.70 2.26
CA ILE A 10 -4.55 53.75 3.32
C ILE A 10 -5.48 52.53 3.34
N TYR A 11 -6.80 52.73 3.30
CA TYR A 11 -7.77 51.62 3.26
C TYR A 11 -7.59 50.74 2.03
N LEU A 12 -7.32 51.34 0.86
CA LEU A 12 -7.06 50.60 -0.36
C LEU A 12 -5.79 49.74 -0.23
N PHE A 13 -4.72 50.29 0.35
CA PHE A 13 -3.47 49.58 0.57
C PHE A 13 -3.64 48.40 1.54
N VAL A 14 -4.33 48.63 2.67
CA VAL A 14 -4.63 47.57 3.64
C VAL A 14 -5.48 46.48 3.00
N SER A 15 -6.49 46.83 2.20
CA SER A 15 -7.35 45.85 1.51
C SER A 15 -6.55 45.01 0.51
N LEU A 16 -5.62 45.63 -0.23
CA LEU A 16 -4.70 44.92 -1.13
C LEU A 16 -3.79 43.94 -0.36
N CYS A 17 -3.28 44.33 0.81
CA CYS A 17 -2.52 43.43 1.67
C CYS A 17 -3.36 42.22 2.11
N PHE A 18 -4.62 42.43 2.52
CA PHE A 18 -5.51 41.33 2.89
C PHE A 18 -5.80 40.39 1.71
N ILE A 19 -6.04 40.92 0.52
CA ILE A 19 -6.25 40.10 -0.69
C ILE A 19 -4.99 39.29 -1.01
N ALA A 20 -3.80 39.89 -0.90
CA ALA A 20 -2.53 39.19 -1.14
C ALA A 20 -2.32 38.05 -0.14
N ILE A 21 -2.56 38.29 1.16
CA ILE A 21 -2.46 37.25 2.20
C ILE A 21 -3.47 36.13 1.94
N ALA A 22 -4.73 36.47 1.62
CA ALA A 22 -5.75 35.49 1.29
C ALA A 22 -5.35 34.64 0.08
N GLY A 23 -4.76 35.25 -0.96
CA GLY A 23 -4.23 34.55 -2.12
C GLY A 23 -3.10 33.58 -1.78
N MET A 24 -2.16 33.99 -0.93
CA MET A 24 -1.07 33.11 -0.46
C MET A 24 -1.59 31.95 0.38
N CYS A 25 -2.54 32.21 1.29
CA CYS A 25 -3.17 31.16 2.07
C CYS A 25 -3.88 30.14 1.17
N LEU A 26 -4.66 30.62 0.20
CA LEU A 26 -5.36 29.75 -0.75
C LEU A 26 -4.38 28.90 -1.56
N SER A 27 -3.31 29.49 -2.08
CA SER A 27 -2.28 28.76 -2.83
C SER A 27 -1.64 27.67 -1.97
N THR A 28 -1.34 27.99 -0.70
CA THR A 28 -0.72 27.04 0.23
C THR A 28 -1.65 25.86 0.51
N VAL A 29 -2.94 26.14 0.76
CA VAL A 29 -3.97 25.11 0.99
C VAL A 29 -4.11 24.20 -0.22
N ILE A 30 -4.16 24.77 -1.43
CA ILE A 30 -4.27 23.99 -2.66
C ILE A 30 -3.05 23.09 -2.86
N THR A 31 -1.83 23.63 -2.72
CA THR A 31 -0.60 22.83 -2.86
C THR A 31 -0.55 21.71 -1.83
N HIS A 32 -0.88 22.01 -0.57
CA HIS A 32 -0.90 21.01 0.49
C HIS A 32 -1.97 19.93 0.25
N PHE A 33 -3.15 20.30 -0.25
CA PHE A 33 -4.19 19.36 -0.63
C PHE A 33 -3.69 18.37 -1.68
N PHE A 34 -3.07 18.86 -2.77
CA PHE A 34 -2.52 17.97 -3.80
C PHE A 34 -1.42 17.06 -3.28
N GLN A 35 -0.56 17.56 -2.38
CA GLN A 35 0.49 16.75 -1.76
C GLN A 35 -0.09 15.64 -0.88
N ILE A 36 -1.10 15.94 -0.06
CA ILE A 36 -1.77 14.94 0.77
C ILE A 36 -2.48 13.90 -0.10
N THR A 37 -3.24 14.33 -1.11
CA THR A 37 -3.98 13.41 -1.98
C THR A 37 -3.02 12.44 -2.66
N LYS A 38 -1.89 12.94 -3.17
CA LYS A 38 -0.87 12.08 -3.78
C LYS A 38 -0.29 11.08 -2.79
N ARG A 39 0.06 11.51 -1.57
CA ARG A 39 0.56 10.60 -0.52
C ARG A 39 -0.49 9.53 -0.18
N LEU A 40 -1.75 9.93 -0.08
CA LEU A 40 -2.84 9.02 0.23
C LEU A 40 -3.03 7.97 -0.88
N GLU A 41 -2.95 8.37 -2.15
CA GLU A 41 -2.95 7.44 -3.29
C GLU A 41 -1.79 6.44 -3.20
N GLU A 42 -0.56 6.91 -2.92
CA GLU A 42 0.61 6.05 -2.75
C GLU A 42 0.45 5.04 -1.59
N ASP A 43 -0.13 5.47 -0.47
CA ASP A 43 -0.42 4.61 0.69
C ASP A 43 -1.51 3.58 0.38
N ILE A 44 -2.55 3.97 -0.38
CA ILE A 44 -3.62 3.06 -0.82
C ILE A 44 -3.06 2.00 -1.76
N ASP A 45 -2.26 2.39 -2.76
CA ASP A 45 -1.62 1.45 -3.69
C ASP A 45 -0.71 0.44 -2.98
N LEU A 46 0.06 0.91 -2.00
CA LEU A 46 0.87 0.05 -1.14
C LEU A 46 0.00 -0.98 -0.41
N MET A 47 -1.06 -0.53 0.28
CA MET A 47 -1.91 -1.44 1.05
C MET A 47 -2.65 -2.43 0.15
N MET A 48 -3.14 -1.98 -1.01
CA MET A 48 -3.77 -2.86 -2.00
C MET A 48 -2.81 -3.92 -2.52
N ALA A 49 -1.54 -3.59 -2.77
CA ALA A 49 -0.54 -4.55 -3.22
C ALA A 49 -0.24 -5.63 -2.16
N ILE A 50 -0.11 -5.21 -0.91
CA ILE A 50 0.10 -6.12 0.23
C ILE A 50 -1.12 -7.02 0.44
N ASP A 51 -2.32 -6.46 0.42
CA ASP A 51 -3.54 -7.24 0.58
C ASP A 51 -3.70 -8.20 -0.59
N PHE A 52 -3.48 -7.78 -1.83
CA PHE A 52 -3.50 -8.65 -2.98
C PHE A 52 -2.55 -9.85 -2.82
N LEU A 53 -1.29 -9.61 -2.43
CA LEU A 53 -0.31 -10.68 -2.16
C LEU A 53 -0.80 -11.66 -1.08
N ARG A 54 -1.28 -11.14 0.06
CA ARG A 54 -1.76 -11.95 1.17
C ARG A 54 -2.99 -12.77 0.80
N TYR A 55 -3.94 -12.16 0.10
CA TYR A 55 -5.14 -12.82 -0.38
C TYR A 55 -4.82 -13.89 -1.43
N ASP A 56 -3.93 -13.60 -2.38
CA ASP A 56 -3.51 -14.56 -3.41
C ASP A 56 -2.91 -15.82 -2.76
N PHE A 57 -1.98 -15.64 -1.82
CA PHE A 57 -1.42 -16.75 -1.06
C PHE A 57 -2.49 -17.50 -0.25
N TRP A 58 -3.32 -16.79 0.52
CA TRP A 58 -4.31 -17.43 1.40
C TRP A 58 -5.38 -18.24 0.67
N PHE A 59 -5.82 -17.78 -0.50
CA PHE A 59 -6.91 -18.41 -1.22
C PHE A 59 -6.46 -19.43 -2.26
N LYS A 60 -5.29 -19.23 -2.87
CA LYS A 60 -4.83 -20.09 -3.97
C LYS A 60 -3.75 -21.07 -3.56
N SER A 61 -3.01 -20.80 -2.48
CA SER A 61 -1.90 -21.67 -2.10
C SER A 61 -2.37 -23.03 -1.58
N ILE A 62 -1.71 -24.07 -2.07
CA ILE A 62 -1.79 -25.45 -1.58
C ILE A 62 -0.48 -25.86 -0.87
N SER A 63 0.40 -24.90 -0.58
CA SER A 63 1.71 -25.14 0.05
C SER A 63 2.12 -23.99 0.98
N ILE A 64 3.22 -24.18 1.71
CA ILE A 64 3.91 -23.08 2.37
C ILE A 64 4.63 -22.19 1.35
N ALA A 65 4.86 -20.93 1.71
CA ALA A 65 5.67 -20.03 0.92
C ALA A 65 7.15 -20.43 1.01
N GLN A 66 7.83 -20.41 -0.12
CA GLN A 66 9.28 -20.48 -0.24
C GLN A 66 9.81 -19.08 -0.49
N VAL A 67 10.69 -18.60 0.40
CA VAL A 67 11.10 -17.19 0.40
C VAL A 67 12.61 -17.04 0.23
N SER A 68 12.98 -16.01 -0.49
CA SER A 68 14.34 -15.50 -0.65
C SER A 68 14.25 -13.97 -0.64
N SER A 69 15.36 -13.26 -0.46
CA SER A 69 15.34 -11.80 -0.34
C SER A 69 14.68 -11.08 -1.52
N SER A 70 14.75 -11.63 -2.73
CA SER A 70 14.20 -11.03 -3.96
C SER A 70 12.92 -11.70 -4.46
N ALA A 71 12.48 -12.80 -3.86
CA ALA A 71 11.33 -13.53 -4.35
C ALA A 71 10.63 -14.39 -3.30
N MET A 72 9.32 -14.50 -3.42
CA MET A 72 8.47 -15.44 -2.70
C MET A 72 7.73 -16.32 -3.70
N SER A 73 7.53 -17.60 -3.39
CA SER A 73 6.81 -18.51 -4.27
C SER A 73 5.99 -19.54 -3.51
N PHE A 74 4.94 -20.04 -4.14
CA PHE A 74 4.09 -21.10 -3.61
C PHE A 74 3.44 -21.88 -4.75
N TRP A 75 2.90 -23.04 -4.44
CA TRP A 75 2.13 -23.87 -5.36
C TRP A 75 0.64 -23.55 -5.24
N GLU A 76 -0.04 -23.44 -6.38
CA GLU A 76 -1.49 -23.35 -6.51
C GLU A 76 -2.00 -24.42 -7.48
N LYS A 77 -3.30 -24.72 -7.44
CA LYS A 77 -3.93 -25.68 -8.35
C LYS A 77 -4.70 -24.95 -9.45
N VAL A 78 -4.28 -25.12 -10.71
CA VAL A 78 -4.90 -24.50 -11.89
C VAL A 78 -5.23 -25.59 -12.90
N ASP A 79 -6.50 -25.66 -13.30
CA ASP A 79 -7.01 -26.69 -14.24
C ASP A 79 -6.64 -28.13 -13.82
N GLY A 80 -6.64 -28.38 -12.50
CA GLY A 80 -6.31 -29.68 -11.92
C GLY A 80 -4.81 -29.99 -11.82
N GLN A 81 -3.93 -29.11 -12.31
CA GLN A 81 -2.47 -29.25 -12.23
C GLN A 81 -1.86 -28.32 -11.18
N ASP A 82 -0.81 -28.80 -10.51
CA ASP A 82 -0.06 -27.99 -9.56
C ASP A 82 0.91 -27.08 -10.32
N LYS A 83 0.77 -25.77 -10.15
CA LYS A 83 1.60 -24.75 -10.79
C LYS A 83 2.24 -23.86 -9.74
N LYS A 84 3.47 -23.44 -10.00
CA LYS A 84 4.23 -22.57 -9.10
C LYS A 84 4.03 -21.11 -9.45
N VAL A 85 3.55 -20.32 -8.48
CA VAL A 85 3.45 -18.86 -8.55
C VAL A 85 4.71 -18.24 -7.97
N TRP A 86 5.20 -17.19 -8.60
CA TRP A 86 6.32 -16.40 -8.11
C TRP A 86 5.94 -14.94 -7.95
N TYR A 87 6.24 -14.37 -6.80
CA TYR A 87 6.36 -12.95 -6.60
C TYR A 87 7.83 -12.58 -6.62
N ARG A 88 8.25 -11.73 -7.56
CA ARG A 88 9.64 -11.33 -7.74
C ARG A 88 9.78 -9.82 -7.67
N VAL A 89 10.88 -9.37 -7.11
CA VAL A 89 11.28 -7.96 -7.11
C VAL A 89 12.36 -7.78 -8.15
N ASP A 90 12.05 -7.01 -9.18
CA ASP A 90 13.02 -6.56 -10.17
C ASP A 90 13.34 -5.07 -9.95
N ILE A 91 14.44 -4.59 -10.48
CA ILE A 91 14.74 -3.14 -10.54
C ILE A 91 14.58 -2.70 -12.00
N GLU A 92 13.63 -1.80 -12.26
CA GLU A 92 13.37 -1.22 -13.58
C GLU A 92 13.42 0.30 -13.48
N GLU A 93 14.21 0.95 -14.33
CA GLU A 93 14.28 2.43 -14.40
C GLU A 93 14.58 3.12 -13.05
N GLY A 94 15.25 2.41 -12.14
CA GLY A 94 15.58 2.91 -10.79
C GLY A 94 14.48 2.70 -9.74
N GLU A 95 13.39 2.02 -10.09
CA GLU A 95 12.31 1.63 -9.17
C GLU A 95 12.31 0.12 -8.92
N TYR A 96 11.92 -0.29 -7.71
CA TYR A 96 11.66 -1.67 -7.35
C TYR A 96 10.26 -2.05 -7.82
N VAL A 97 10.17 -3.10 -8.63
CA VAL A 97 8.94 -3.56 -9.27
C VAL A 97 8.60 -4.95 -8.75
N LEU A 98 7.51 -5.04 -7.98
CA LEU A 98 6.95 -6.30 -7.53
C LEU A 98 6.09 -6.89 -8.64
N LYS A 99 6.47 -8.08 -9.13
CA LYS A 99 5.78 -8.79 -10.19
C LYS A 99 5.26 -10.14 -9.71
N ARG A 100 4.03 -10.47 -10.09
CA ARG A 100 3.45 -11.81 -9.98
C ARG A 100 3.63 -12.53 -11.31
N ASN A 101 4.33 -13.66 -11.30
CA ASN A 101 4.46 -14.58 -12.42
C ASN A 101 3.70 -15.87 -12.10
N ALA A 102 2.65 -16.12 -12.86
CA ALA A 102 1.76 -17.27 -12.69
C ALA A 102 1.25 -17.75 -14.06
N ASN A 103 0.24 -18.62 -14.07
CA ASN A 103 -0.27 -19.22 -15.30
C ASN A 103 -0.88 -18.20 -16.29
N ASP A 104 -1.38 -17.07 -15.79
CA ASP A 104 -1.94 -15.96 -16.56
C ASP A 104 -0.87 -15.01 -17.12
N GLY A 105 0.41 -15.26 -16.84
CA GLY A 105 1.54 -14.47 -17.30
C GLY A 105 2.21 -13.69 -16.17
N VAL A 106 2.86 -12.59 -16.55
CA VAL A 106 3.59 -11.71 -15.63
C VAL A 106 2.84 -10.40 -15.47
N ASN A 107 2.37 -10.14 -14.25
CA ASN A 107 1.64 -8.93 -13.88
C ASN A 107 2.48 -8.07 -12.93
N VAL A 108 2.55 -6.77 -13.19
CA VAL A 108 3.12 -5.80 -12.24
C VAL A 108 2.10 -5.54 -11.15
N VAL A 109 2.46 -5.83 -9.92
CA VAL A 109 1.60 -5.67 -8.74
C VAL A 109 1.82 -4.31 -8.10
N TYR A 110 3.08 -3.86 -8.02
CA TYR A 110 3.43 -2.62 -7.34
C TYR A 110 4.78 -2.08 -7.82
N ARG A 111 4.92 -0.76 -7.81
CA ARG A 111 6.18 -0.04 -8.08
C ARG A 111 6.51 0.83 -6.88
N SER A 112 7.78 0.82 -6.47
CA SER A 112 8.23 1.66 -5.36
C SER A 112 9.64 2.19 -5.62
N LYS A 113 9.88 3.42 -5.17
CA LYS A 113 11.25 3.96 -5.07
C LYS A 113 11.98 3.39 -3.85
N SER A 114 11.23 2.88 -2.87
CA SER A 114 11.78 2.25 -1.68
C SER A 114 12.15 0.80 -1.97
N PRO A 115 13.23 0.27 -1.35
CA PRO A 115 13.60 -1.13 -1.51
C PRO A 115 12.48 -2.07 -1.09
N ILE A 116 12.21 -3.08 -1.94
CA ILE A 116 11.29 -4.18 -1.64
C ILE A 116 12.12 -5.45 -1.43
N SER A 117 11.88 -6.17 -0.35
CA SER A 117 12.53 -7.47 -0.10
C SER A 117 11.59 -8.41 0.65
N PHE A 118 11.75 -9.70 0.45
CA PHE A 118 11.04 -10.70 1.23
C PHE A 118 11.94 -11.30 2.31
N TYR A 119 11.31 -11.80 3.36
CA TYR A 119 12.00 -12.50 4.44
C TYR A 119 11.12 -13.63 5.00
N GLU A 120 11.78 -14.58 5.65
CA GLU A 120 11.12 -15.66 6.36
C GLU A 120 11.71 -15.75 7.77
N GLU A 121 10.83 -15.87 8.74
CA GLU A 121 11.15 -16.22 10.12
C GLU A 121 10.34 -17.45 10.52
N THR A 122 10.54 -17.97 11.72
CA THR A 122 9.95 -19.25 12.13
C THR A 122 8.42 -19.21 12.07
N GLY A 123 7.84 -19.84 11.05
CA GLY A 123 6.39 -19.92 10.85
C GLY A 123 5.74 -18.68 10.25
N ILE A 124 6.52 -17.68 9.80
CA ILE A 124 6.02 -16.47 9.13
C ILE A 124 6.87 -16.13 7.90
N TRP A 125 6.22 -15.61 6.87
CA TRP A 125 6.90 -14.91 5.79
C TRP A 125 6.47 -13.45 5.80
N GLY A 126 7.30 -12.57 5.26
CA GLY A 126 6.94 -11.17 5.15
C GLY A 126 7.59 -10.48 3.96
N VAL A 127 7.07 -9.29 3.68
CA VAL A 127 7.62 -8.35 2.71
C VAL A 127 7.95 -7.04 3.43
N LYS A 128 9.15 -6.55 3.19
CA LYS A 128 9.64 -5.25 3.66
C LYS A 128 9.65 -4.29 2.48
N ILE A 129 9.00 -3.14 2.64
CA ILE A 129 8.95 -2.06 1.65
C ILE A 129 9.40 -0.77 2.34
N GLY A 130 10.63 -0.34 2.05
CA GLY A 130 11.29 0.71 2.82
C GLY A 130 11.41 0.33 4.30
N GLU A 131 10.82 1.11 5.19
CA GLU A 131 10.82 0.85 6.64
C GLU A 131 9.58 0.05 7.12
N LEU A 132 8.64 -0.26 6.21
CA LEU A 132 7.40 -0.96 6.57
C LEU A 132 7.57 -2.47 6.39
N CYS A 133 7.10 -3.22 7.38
CA CYS A 133 7.11 -4.68 7.39
C CYS A 133 5.69 -5.23 7.40
N PHE A 134 5.40 -6.16 6.49
CA PHE A 134 4.11 -6.81 6.37
C PHE A 134 4.28 -8.32 6.44
N GLU A 135 3.76 -8.91 7.50
CA GLU A 135 3.92 -10.34 7.80
C GLU A 135 2.67 -11.15 7.45
N MET A 136 2.86 -12.45 7.24
CA MET A 136 1.81 -13.43 7.10
C MET A 136 2.28 -14.80 7.60
N LEU A 137 1.35 -15.59 8.11
CA LEU A 137 1.59 -16.94 8.59
C LEU A 137 2.08 -17.84 7.45
N ASN A 138 3.25 -18.47 7.62
CA ASN A 138 3.81 -19.41 6.65
C ASN A 138 3.28 -20.83 6.91
N ALA A 139 2.02 -21.06 6.58
CA ALA A 139 1.36 -22.35 6.70
C ALA A 139 0.39 -22.56 5.54
N THR A 140 0.14 -23.82 5.20
CA THR A 140 -0.85 -24.17 4.17
C THR A 140 -2.24 -23.67 4.58
N PRO A 141 -2.97 -22.91 3.74
CA PRO A 141 -4.26 -22.36 4.11
C PRO A 141 -5.30 -23.40 4.58
N SER A 142 -5.27 -24.62 4.02
CA SER A 142 -6.11 -25.73 4.47
C SER A 142 -5.90 -26.05 5.95
N ASP A 143 -4.64 -26.14 6.38
CA ASP A 143 -4.27 -26.50 7.74
C ASP A 143 -4.68 -25.41 8.72
N VAL A 144 -4.50 -24.14 8.33
CA VAL A 144 -4.87 -23.01 9.17
C VAL A 144 -6.40 -22.90 9.29
N ARG A 145 -7.16 -23.16 8.22
CA ARG A 145 -8.63 -23.19 8.29
C ARG A 145 -9.14 -24.24 9.27
N VAL A 146 -8.54 -25.43 9.27
CA VAL A 146 -8.87 -26.51 10.23
C VAL A 146 -8.52 -26.08 11.66
N ARG A 147 -7.31 -25.55 11.88
CA ARG A 147 -6.86 -25.10 13.21
C ARG A 147 -7.72 -23.99 13.80
N LEU A 148 -8.19 -23.07 12.96
CA LEU A 148 -9.04 -21.95 13.35
C LEU A 148 -10.54 -22.27 13.31
N ASN A 149 -10.93 -23.50 12.96
CA ASN A 149 -12.32 -23.91 12.80
C ASN A 149 -13.14 -22.97 11.90
N LEU A 150 -12.54 -22.53 10.78
CA LEU A 150 -13.17 -21.59 9.83
C LEU A 150 -14.12 -22.31 8.89
N LYS A 151 -15.32 -21.74 8.72
CA LYS A 151 -16.30 -22.22 7.73
C LYS A 151 -15.85 -21.87 6.30
N PRO A 152 -16.38 -22.56 5.27
CA PRO A 152 -16.20 -22.15 3.88
C PRO A 152 -16.59 -20.67 3.69
N GLY A 153 -15.68 -19.88 3.11
CA GLY A 153 -15.88 -18.44 2.88
C GLY A 153 -15.49 -17.52 4.04
N GLU A 154 -15.18 -18.05 5.23
CA GLU A 154 -14.70 -17.19 6.34
C GLU A 154 -13.23 -16.78 6.16
N LEU A 155 -12.96 -15.51 6.49
CA LEU A 155 -11.61 -14.95 6.57
C LEU A 155 -11.06 -15.08 7.99
N PRO A 156 -9.79 -15.51 8.15
CA PRO A 156 -9.11 -15.47 9.43
C PRO A 156 -8.95 -14.03 9.93
N TYR A 157 -8.88 -13.84 11.25
CA TYR A 157 -8.81 -12.52 11.87
C TYR A 157 -7.62 -11.66 11.39
N PHE A 158 -6.52 -12.28 10.99
CA PHE A 158 -5.32 -11.60 10.50
C PHE A 158 -5.43 -11.11 9.05
N LEU A 159 -6.47 -11.51 8.31
CA LEU A 159 -6.83 -10.95 6.99
C LEU A 159 -8.01 -9.98 7.06
N ARG A 160 -8.63 -9.83 8.24
CA ARG A 160 -9.69 -8.86 8.43
C ARG A 160 -9.07 -7.49 8.71
N PRO A 161 -9.58 -6.42 8.12
CA PRO A 161 -9.25 -5.07 8.55
C PRO A 161 -9.53 -4.97 10.06
N LYS A 162 -8.52 -4.63 10.86
CA LYS A 162 -8.75 -4.32 12.27
C LYS A 162 -9.46 -2.96 12.33
N GLN A 163 -10.64 -2.91 12.92
CA GLN A 163 -11.23 -1.63 13.31
C GLN A 163 -10.28 -0.98 14.33
N VAL A 164 -9.69 0.15 13.94
CA VAL A 164 -8.98 0.99 14.89
C VAL A 164 -10.04 1.80 15.61
N SER A 165 -10.31 1.47 16.87
CA SER A 165 -11.10 2.33 17.74
C SER A 165 -10.28 3.58 18.02
N VAL A 166 -10.59 4.67 17.31
CA VAL A 166 -10.08 6.00 17.67
C VAL A 166 -10.86 6.42 18.90
N SER A 167 -10.25 6.34 20.08
CA SER A 167 -10.79 6.98 21.27
C SER A 167 -10.76 8.49 21.04
N GLU A 168 -11.93 9.13 21.10
CA GLU A 168 -12.10 10.60 21.11
C GLU A 168 -11.35 11.26 22.27
#